data_AF-A0A2H0A3T0-F1
#
_entry.id   AF-A0A2H0A3T0-F1
#
_cell.length_a   1.000
_cell.length_b   1.000
_cell.length_c   1.000
_cell.angle_alpha   90.00
_cell.angle_beta   90.00
_cell.angle_gamma   90.00
#
_symmetry.space_group_name_H-M   'P 1'
#
loop_
_entity.id
_entity.type
_entity.pdbx_description
1 polymer ?
#
loop_
_entity_poly.entity_id
_entity_poly.type
_entity_poly.pdbx_seq_one_letter_code
_entity_poly.pdbx_strand_id
1 'polypeptide(L)' 'MARLTGKKVKINILNKQDFRNYKVSFEKARTLLGYMPTENVSDMIESIYSRLDEYGDLDTERFYNIRVFKKLEAQQL' A
#
# COMPACT_ATOMS: atom_id res chain seq x y z
N MET A 1 12.84 15.58 -9.53
CA MET A 1 11.55 15.24 -10.18
C MET A 1 11.21 13.81 -9.84
N ALA A 2 9.93 13.47 -9.63
CA ALA A 2 9.54 12.08 -9.46
C ALA A 2 9.75 11.32 -10.77
N ARG A 3 10.41 10.15 -10.71
CA ARG A 3 10.89 9.42 -11.90
C ARG A 3 9.80 9.13 -12.94
N LEU A 4 8.61 8.73 -12.49
CA LEU A 4 7.53 8.29 -13.38
C LEU A 4 6.63 9.43 -13.88
N THR A 5 6.43 10.48 -13.08
CA THR A 5 5.49 11.56 -13.42
C THR A 5 6.18 12.82 -13.95
N GLY A 6 7.51 12.93 -13.79
CA GLY A 6 8.25 14.17 -14.08
C GLY A 6 7.88 15.36 -13.18
N LYS A 7 6.91 15.19 -12.26
CA LYS A 7 6.39 16.25 -11.41
C LYS A 7 7.23 16.41 -10.15
N LYS A 8 7.22 17.62 -9.60
CA LYS A 8 7.72 17.89 -8.25
C LYS A 8 6.61 17.54 -7.26
N VAL A 9 6.80 16.47 -6.49
CA VAL A 9 5.86 16.08 -5.43
C VAL A 9 6.17 16.91 -4.19
N LYS A 10 5.20 17.69 -3.71
CA LYS A 10 5.33 18.42 -2.45
C LYS A 10 5.02 17.45 -1.31
N ILE A 11 6.01 17.20 -0.47
CA ILE A 11 5.85 16.37 0.73
C ILE A 11 5.56 17.29 1.91
N ASN A 12 4.53 16.97 2.68
CA ASN A 12 4.24 17.62 3.95
C ASN A 12 4.50 16.63 5.09
N ILE A 13 5.45 16.94 5.97
CA ILE A 13 5.78 16.11 7.12
C ILE A 13 4.89 16.54 8.29
N LEU A 14 3.96 15.69 8.69
CA LEU A 14 2.96 16.02 9.69
C LEU A 14 3.43 15.86 11.15
N ASN A 15 4.66 15.36 11.38
CA ASN A 15 5.25 15.09 12.71
C ASN A 15 4.33 14.32 13.66
N LYS A 16 3.53 13.39 13.11
CA LYS A 16 2.65 12.51 13.89
C LYS A 16 3.41 11.24 14.24
N GLN A 17 3.33 10.82 15.50
CA GLN A 17 3.87 9.53 15.93
C GLN A 17 3.09 8.40 15.26
N ASP A 18 3.78 7.55 14.50
CA ASP A 18 3.20 6.33 13.94
C ASP A 18 3.75 5.11 14.69
N PHE A 19 2.84 4.32 15.26
CA PHE A 19 3.19 3.06 15.92
C PHE A 19 3.23 1.88 14.94
N ARG A 20 2.81 2.08 13.68
CA ARG A 20 2.68 1.04 12.66
C ARG A 20 3.91 1.03 11.77
N ASN A 21 5.04 0.62 12.32
CA ASN A 21 6.20 0.25 11.52
C ASN A 21 6.55 -1.20 11.80
N TYR A 22 6.03 -2.11 10.98
CA TYR A 22 6.35 -3.52 11.04
C TYR A 22 6.71 -4.01 9.64
N LYS A 23 7.86 -4.69 9.53
CA LYS A 23 8.25 -5.42 8.34
C LYS A 23 7.83 -6.87 8.53
N VAL A 24 6.93 -7.35 7.69
CA VAL A 24 6.48 -8.74 7.72
C VAL A 24 7.62 -9.64 7.25
N SER A 25 7.90 -10.70 8.02
CA SER A 25 8.82 -11.75 7.62
C SER A 25 8.12 -12.73 6.66
N PHE A 26 8.81 -13.12 5.58
CA PHE A 26 8.33 -14.14 4.65
C PHE A 26 8.93 -15.54 4.91
N GLU A 27 9.68 -15.69 6.01
CA GLU A 27 10.43 -16.91 6.35
C GLU A 27 9.56 -18.17 6.35
N LYS A 28 8.38 -18.11 6.97
CA LYS A 28 7.45 -19.25 7.01
C LYS A 28 6.98 -19.65 5.61
N ALA A 29 6.69 -18.69 4.74
CA ALA A 29 6.28 -18.95 3.37
C ALA A 29 7.43 -19.56 2.54
N ARG A 30 8.66 -19.07 2.75
CA ARG A 30 9.85 -19.67 2.15
C ARG A 30 10.03 -21.12 2.57
N THR A 31 9.96 -21.42 3.87
CA THR A 31 10.17 -22.78 4.38
C THR A 31 9.10 -23.76 3.91
N LEU A 32 7.83 -23.37 3.93
CA LEU A 32 6.72 -24.29 3.65
C LEU A 32 6.37 -24.40 2.16
N LEU A 33 6.57 -23.33 1.40
CA LEU A 33 6.11 -23.22 0.02
C LEU A 33 7.26 -23.02 -0.99
N GLY A 34 8.50 -22.89 -0.52
CA GLY A 34 9.63 -22.50 -1.38
C GLY A 34 9.50 -21.08 -1.94
N TYR A 35 8.62 -20.25 -1.35
CA TYR A 35 8.32 -18.93 -1.88
C TYR A 35 9.48 -17.96 -1.65
N MET A 36 9.89 -17.28 -2.72
CA MET A 36 10.91 -16.23 -2.72
C MET A 36 10.33 -14.99 -3.42
N PRO A 37 10.21 -13.84 -2.74
CA PRO A 37 9.81 -12.60 -3.41
C PRO A 37 10.86 -12.22 -4.47
N THR A 38 10.41 -12.00 -5.70
CA THR A 38 11.26 -11.53 -6.82
C THR A 38 11.17 -10.02 -6.99
N GLU A 39 10.02 -9.44 -6.65
CA GLU A 39 9.72 -8.02 -6.86
C GLU A 39 10.16 -7.17 -5.67
N ASN A 40 10.66 -5.97 -5.97
CA ASN A 40 11.03 -4.95 -5.00
C ASN A 40 10.03 -3.77 -5.02
N VAL A 41 10.26 -2.78 -4.16
CA VAL A 41 9.38 -1.60 -4.04
C VAL A 41 9.25 -0.81 -5.34
N SER A 42 10.33 -0.67 -6.10
CA SER A 42 10.32 0.03 -7.39
C SER A 42 9.43 -0.70 -8.39
N ASP A 43 9.52 -2.03 -8.45
CA ASP A 43 8.72 -2.85 -9.37
C ASP A 43 7.23 -2.71 -9.03
N MET A 44 6.88 -2.72 -7.74
CA MET A 44 5.52 -2.46 -7.28
C MET A 44 5.01 -1.07 -7.71
N ILE A 45 5.83 -0.03 -7.56
CA ILE A 45 5.46 1.34 -7.94
C ILE A 45 5.28 1.46 -9.46
N GLU A 46 6.13 0.83 -10.27
CA GLU A 46 5.96 0.77 -11.72
C GLU A 46 4.68 0.06 -12.12
N SER A 47 4.39 -1.08 -11.47
CA SER A 47 3.21 -1.89 -11.72
C SER A 47 1.89 -1.18 -11.37
N ILE A 48 1.89 -0.36 -10.31
CA ILE A 48 0.75 0.48 -9.96
C ILE A 48 0.61 1.63 -10.95
N TYR A 49 1.72 2.28 -11.31
CA TYR A 49 1.70 3.43 -12.20
C TYR A 49 1.22 3.06 -13.62
N SER A 50 1.65 1.93 -14.16
CA SER A 50 1.25 1.48 -15.50
C SER A 50 -0.22 1.10 -15.61
N ARG A 51 -0.89 0.86 -14.48
CA ARG A 51 -2.30 0.45 -14.39
C ARG A 51 -3.15 1.45 -13.62
N LEU A 52 -2.64 2.67 -13.41
CA LEU A 52 -3.28 3.66 -12.52
C LEU A 52 -4.74 3.93 -12.92
N ASP A 53 -5.03 3.92 -14.22
CA ASP A 53 -6.38 4.10 -14.76
C ASP A 53 -7.36 3.00 -14.33
N GLU A 54 -6.89 1.76 -14.09
CA GLU A 54 -7.70 0.65 -13.58
C GLU A 54 -8.11 0.85 -12.11
N TYR A 55 -7.26 1.54 -11.35
CA TYR A 55 -7.53 1.84 -9.94
C TYR A 55 -8.53 2.99 -9.77
N GLY A 56 -8.72 3.84 -10.78
CA GLY A 56 -9.62 4.99 -10.73
C GLY A 56 -9.25 5.94 -9.58
N ASP A 57 -10.25 6.32 -8.78
CA ASP A 57 -10.02 7.20 -7.63
C ASP A 57 -9.40 6.45 -6.43
N LEU A 58 -8.16 6.81 -6.11
CA LEU A 58 -7.41 6.28 -4.99
C LEU A 58 -7.93 6.73 -3.61
N ASP A 59 -8.82 7.74 -3.55
CA ASP A 59 -9.45 8.15 -2.28
C ASP A 59 -10.74 7.37 -1.96
N THR A 60 -11.06 6.35 -2.75
CA THR A 60 -12.20 5.48 -2.51
C THR A 60 -12.04 4.64 -1.23
N GLU A 61 -13.16 4.42 -0.52
CA GLU A 61 -13.20 3.71 0.77
C GLU A 61 -12.54 2.33 0.73
N ARG A 62 -12.59 1.64 -0.42
CA ARG A 62 -12.01 0.30 -0.62
C ARG A 62 -10.50 0.22 -0.35
N PHE A 63 -9.78 1.34 -0.42
CA PHE A 63 -8.34 1.40 -0.16
C PHE A 63 -8.00 1.75 1.31
N TYR A 64 -9.00 1.94 2.16
CA TYR A 64 -8.82 2.33 3.56
C TYR A 64 -9.38 1.28 4.52
N ASN A 65 -8.56 0.28 4.85
CA ASN A 65 -8.93 -0.85 5.72
C ASN A 65 -9.64 -0.42 7.02
N ILE A 66 -9.15 0.63 7.70
CA ILE A 66 -9.77 1.10 8.96
C ILE A 66 -11.19 1.64 8.72
N ARG A 67 -11.45 2.34 7.62
CA ARG A 67 -12.79 2.86 7.29
C ARG A 67 -13.74 1.70 7.04
N VAL A 68 -13.30 0.73 6.22
CA VAL A 68 -14.07 -0.49 5.93
C VAL A 68 -14.37 -1.29 7.19
N PHE A 69 -13.39 -1.51 8.07
CA PHE A 69 -13.59 -2.29 9.29
C PHE A 69 -14.57 -1.62 10.26
N LYS A 70 -14.49 -0.30 10.45
CA LYS A 70 -15.47 0.44 11.26
C LYS A 70 -16.89 0.33 10.71
N LYS A 71 -17.03 0.37 9.39
CA LYS A 71 -18.33 0.20 8.72
C LYS A 71 -18.89 -1.21 8.94
N LEU A 72 -18.05 -2.25 8.82
CA LEU A 72 -18.47 -3.63 9.08
C LEU A 72 -18.88 -3.85 10.54
N GLU A 73 -18.18 -3.24 11.49
CA GLU A 73 -18.54 -3.26 12.92
C GLU A 73 -19.89 -2.57 13.18
N ALA A 74 -20.12 -1.39 12.59
CA ALA A 74 -21.36 -0.64 12.74
C ALA A 74 -22.59 -1.32 12.11
N GLN A 75 -22.39 -2.19 11.12
CA GLN A 75 -23.45 -2.95 10.43
C GLN A 75 -23.87 -4.24 11.16
N GLN A 76 -23.18 -4.62 12.25
CA GLN A 76 -23.48 -5.80 13.05
C GLN A 76 -24.46 -5.52 14.21
N LEU A 77 -25.06 -4.31 14.25
CA LEU A 77 -26.11 -3.87 15.18
C LEU A 77 -27.44 -3.70 14.42
#